data_AF-A0A351SXY7-F1
#
_entry.id   AF-A0A351SXY7-F1
#
_cell.length_a   1.000
_cell.length_b   1.000
_cell.length_c   1.000
_cell.angle_alpha   90.00
_cell.angle_beta   90.00
_cell.angle_gamma   90.00
#
_symmetry.space_group_name_H-M   'P 1'
#
loop_
_entity.id
_entity.type
_entity.pdbx_description
1 polymer ?
#
loop_
_entity_poly.entity_id
_entity_poly.type
_entity_poly.pdbx_seq_one_letter_code
_entity_poly.pdbx_strand_id
1 'polypeptide(L)'
;VDEDVDPTDINQVIWAMSSRCNPIEDIDLLRNTWSTWLDPTQNPPEERPYGSKALINACKEHRYLPVFSKRTALRKEVYDQVAARWRKLGLPGEVPEVRAFEQESKVVYHEVGGFEPGKQPGEETATSRKDKK
;
A
#
# COMPACT_ATOMS: atom_id res chain seq x y z
N VAL A 1 5.16 9.59 0.50
CA VAL A 1 4.61 8.48 -0.30
C VAL A 1 5.61 8.13 -1.39
N ASP A 2 5.63 6.88 -1.83
CA ASP A 2 6.56 6.39 -2.87
C ASP A 2 6.06 6.68 -4.30
N GLU A 3 6.88 6.36 -5.29
CA GLU A 3 6.63 6.56 -6.73
C GLU A 3 5.42 5.82 -7.30
N ASP A 4 4.89 4.82 -6.58
CA ASP A 4 3.74 4.02 -7.00
C ASP A 4 2.38 4.63 -6.60
N VAL A 5 2.41 5.83 -5.99
CA VAL A 5 1.26 6.59 -5.50
C VAL A 5 1.21 7.94 -6.21
N ASP A 6 0.09 8.24 -6.89
CA ASP A 6 -0.14 9.56 -7.46
C ASP A 6 -0.52 10.57 -6.35
N PRO A 7 0.29 11.61 -6.09
CA PRO A 7 0.01 12.58 -5.03
C PRO A 7 -1.18 13.50 -5.35
N THR A 8 -1.66 13.53 -6.59
CA THR A 8 -2.85 14.31 -6.99
C THR A 8 -4.16 13.56 -6.73
N ASP A 9 -4.10 12.25 -6.48
CA ASP A 9 -5.26 11.42 -6.15
C ASP A 9 -5.33 11.11 -4.65
N ILE A 10 -6.28 11.77 -3.98
CA ILE A 10 -6.48 11.64 -2.54
C ILE A 10 -6.73 10.20 -2.08
N ASN A 11 -7.36 9.36 -2.90
CA ASN A 11 -7.66 7.97 -2.52
C ASN A 11 -6.37 7.15 -2.41
N GLN A 12 -5.41 7.39 -3.31
CA GLN A 12 -4.12 6.70 -3.29
C GLN A 12 -3.26 7.19 -2.12
N VAL A 13 -3.29 8.50 -1.84
CA VAL A 13 -2.58 9.08 -0.69
C VAL A 13 -3.12 8.50 0.63
N ILE A 14 -4.44 8.46 0.81
CA ILE A 14 -5.05 7.87 2.02
C ILE A 14 -4.75 6.38 2.12
N TRP A 15 -4.80 5.63 1.01
CA TRP A 15 -4.43 4.22 1.00
C TRP A 15 -2.98 4.00 1.44
N ALA A 16 -2.04 4.79 0.93
CA ALA A 16 -0.63 4.72 1.32
C ALA A 16 -0.45 5.07 2.80
N MET A 17 -1.08 6.15 3.27
CA MET A 17 -1.07 6.53 4.68
C MET A 17 -1.63 5.42 5.58
N SER A 18 -2.69 4.74 5.16
CA SER A 18 -3.37 3.75 6.01
C SER A 18 -2.67 2.38 6.04
N SER A 19 -1.85 2.07 5.03
CA SER A 19 -1.21 0.75 4.88
C SER A 19 0.29 0.74 5.13
N ARG A 20 0.96 1.92 5.10
CA ARG A 20 2.42 2.03 5.20
C ARG A 20 2.88 2.83 6.41
N CYS A 21 2.03 3.67 7.00
CA CYS A 21 2.39 4.48 8.16
C CYS A 21 2.16 3.67 9.45
N ASN A 22 3.22 3.48 10.24
CA ASN A 22 3.10 3.14 11.64
C ASN A 22 3.02 4.44 12.46
N PRO A 23 1.86 4.82 13.03
CA PRO A 23 1.66 6.14 13.62
C PRO A 23 2.64 6.54 14.73
N ILE A 24 3.26 5.56 15.42
CA ILE A 24 4.21 5.81 16.50
C ILE A 24 5.57 6.26 15.96
N GLU A 25 6.02 5.66 14.85
CA GLU A 25 7.38 5.85 14.33
C GLU A 25 7.40 6.78 13.10
N ASP A 26 6.31 6.82 12.33
CA ASP A 26 6.25 7.51 11.03
C ASP A 26 5.53 8.87 11.07
N ILE A 27 5.05 9.30 12.25
CA ILE A 27 4.41 10.61 12.43
C ILE A 27 5.26 11.50 13.33
N ASP A 28 5.92 12.48 12.70
CA ASP A 28 6.66 13.51 13.42
C ASP A 28 5.79 14.75 13.64
N LEU A 29 5.68 15.16 14.91
CA LEU A 29 4.97 16.37 15.30
C LEU A 29 5.95 17.49 15.63
N LEU A 30 6.05 18.47 14.73
CA LEU A 30 6.78 19.71 14.97
C LEU A 30 5.88 20.65 15.76
N ARG A 31 6.18 20.90 17.04
CA ARG A 31 5.26 21.58 17.97
C ARG A 31 5.26 23.11 17.87
N ASN A 32 6.40 23.70 17.54
CA ASN A 32 6.62 25.16 17.59
C ASN A 32 6.99 25.69 16.20
N THR A 33 6.04 25.67 15.27
CA THR A 33 6.24 26.14 13.89
C THR A 33 5.40 27.38 13.60
N TRP A 34 5.81 28.15 12.60
CA TRP A 34 5.01 29.27 12.12
C TRP A 34 3.67 28.79 11.53
N SER A 35 2.58 29.42 11.96
CA SER A 35 1.24 29.26 11.41
C SER A 35 0.67 30.63 11.00
N THR A 36 -0.63 30.71 10.73
CA THR A 36 -1.30 31.94 10.28
C THR A 36 -2.47 32.27 11.19
N TRP A 37 -2.77 33.56 11.34
CA TRP A 37 -3.92 34.05 12.10
C TRP A 37 -5.28 33.50 11.62
N LEU A 38 -5.34 33.01 10.39
CA LEU A 38 -6.53 32.43 9.76
C LEU A 38 -6.76 30.95 10.12
N ASP A 39 -5.81 30.30 10.79
CA ASP A 39 -5.93 28.90 11.19
C ASP A 39 -7.10 28.73 12.20
N PRO A 40 -8.17 28.00 11.84
CA PRO A 40 -9.33 27.83 12.72
C PRO A 40 -9.10 26.79 13.83
N THR A 41 -7.98 26.05 13.80
CA THR A 41 -7.73 24.91 14.70
C THR A 41 -7.23 25.32 16.09
N GLN A 42 -6.85 26.58 16.28
CA GLN A 42 -6.26 27.07 17.52
C GLN A 42 -6.95 28.34 18.05
N ASN A 43 -7.25 28.35 19.35
CA ASN A 43 -7.83 29.47 20.09
C ASN A 43 -7.16 29.57 21.47
N PRO A 44 -6.91 30.78 21.99
CA PRO A 44 -7.39 32.08 21.51
C PRO A 44 -6.61 32.62 20.28
N PRO A 45 -7.15 33.60 19.51
CA PRO A 45 -6.54 34.07 18.27
C PRO A 45 -5.07 34.47 18.40
N GLU A 46 -4.67 35.02 19.55
CA GLU A 46 -3.32 35.45 19.91
C GLU A 46 -2.26 34.35 19.78
N GLU A 47 -2.66 33.08 19.93
CA GLU A 47 -1.74 31.93 19.87
C GLU A 47 -1.54 31.38 18.45
N ARG A 48 -2.40 31.74 17.50
CA ARG A 48 -2.38 31.24 16.11
C ARG A 48 -1.12 31.52 15.28
N PRO A 49 -0.24 32.49 15.59
CA PRO A 49 1.03 32.62 14.88
C PRO A 49 1.94 31.41 15.04
N TYR A 50 1.72 30.63 16.11
CA TYR A 50 2.47 29.43 16.41
C TYR A 50 1.52 28.24 16.40
N GLY A 51 1.92 27.19 15.69
CA GLY A 51 1.15 25.96 15.62
C GLY A 51 2.04 24.76 15.41
N SER A 52 1.39 23.59 15.33
CA SER A 52 2.07 22.35 15.04
C SER A 52 1.93 21.93 13.58
N LYS A 53 2.89 21.15 13.08
CA LYS A 53 2.80 20.48 11.78
C LYS A 53 3.09 19.00 11.97
N ALA A 54 2.29 18.17 11.31
CA ALA A 54 2.51 16.74 11.26
C ALA A 54 3.18 16.39 9.93
N LEU A 55 4.31 15.69 10.00
CA LEU A 55 4.92 15.02 8.86
C LEU A 55 4.54 13.55 8.94
N ILE A 56 3.96 13.01 7.87
CA ILE A 56 3.50 11.62 7.84
C ILE A 56 4.31 10.87 6.79
N ASN A 57 5.17 9.97 7.24
CA ASN A 57 5.96 9.10 6.38
C ASN A 57 5.13 7.90 5.90
N ALA A 58 4.42 8.08 4.79
CA ALA A 58 3.68 7.01 4.13
C ALA A 58 4.49 6.32 3.02
N CYS A 59 5.81 6.17 3.21
CA CYS A 59 6.69 5.45 2.29
C CYS A 59 6.91 4.01 2.75
N LYS A 60 7.32 3.13 1.85
CA LYS A 60 7.76 1.77 2.21
C LYS A 60 9.06 1.88 3.01
N GLU A 61 9.20 1.10 4.07
CA GLU A 61 10.43 1.16 4.84
C GLU A 61 11.64 0.71 4.01
N HIS A 62 12.59 1.63 3.80
CA HIS A 62 13.74 1.45 2.93
C HIS A 62 14.55 0.19 3.24
N ARG A 63 14.74 -0.13 4.53
CA ARG A 63 15.50 -1.32 4.96
C ARG A 63 14.82 -2.64 4.61
N TYR A 64 13.49 -2.63 4.50
CA TYR A 64 12.65 -3.81 4.29
C TYR A 64 11.99 -3.85 2.91
N LEU A 65 12.40 -2.99 1.96
CA LEU A 65 11.93 -3.04 0.58
C LEU A 65 12.00 -4.45 -0.05
N PRO A 66 13.05 -5.27 0.17
CA PRO A 66 13.14 -6.61 -0.42
C PRO A 66 12.14 -7.64 0.13
N VAL A 67 11.58 -7.40 1.32
CA VAL A 67 10.60 -8.26 2.01
C VAL A 67 9.18 -7.68 1.98
N PHE A 68 9.00 -6.49 1.41
CA PHE A 68 7.73 -5.81 1.43
C PHE A 68 6.65 -6.61 0.68
N SER A 69 5.44 -6.64 1.23
CA SER A 69 4.32 -7.39 0.66
C SER A 69 4.05 -6.99 -0.79
N LYS A 70 3.81 -8.00 -1.65
CA LYS A 70 3.41 -7.76 -3.03
C LYS A 70 2.12 -6.95 -3.07
N ARG A 71 2.09 -5.94 -3.94
CA ARG A 71 0.89 -5.12 -4.17
C ARG A 71 -0.18 -5.98 -4.83
N THR A 72 -1.42 -5.87 -4.37
CA THR A 72 -2.57 -6.39 -5.10
C THR A 72 -2.79 -5.55 -6.35
N ALA A 73 -2.45 -6.08 -7.51
CA ALA A 73 -2.65 -5.44 -8.81
C ALA A 73 -3.16 -6.46 -9.84
N LEU A 74 -3.86 -5.99 -10.87
CA LEU A 74 -4.36 -6.85 -11.94
C LEU A 74 -3.22 -7.26 -12.86
N ARG A 75 -3.23 -8.50 -13.35
CA ARG A 75 -2.37 -8.91 -14.47
C ARG A 75 -2.87 -8.28 -15.76
N LYS A 76 -1.94 -7.73 -16.54
CA LYS A 76 -2.29 -7.04 -17.78
C LYS A 76 -2.95 -7.98 -18.78
N GLU A 77 -2.46 -9.20 -18.90
CA GLU A 77 -2.97 -10.20 -19.84
C GLU A 77 -4.42 -10.59 -19.50
N VAL A 78 -4.74 -10.69 -18.20
CA VAL A 78 -6.09 -11.01 -17.73
C VAL A 78 -7.03 -9.85 -18.01
N TYR A 79 -6.59 -8.62 -17.73
CA TYR A 79 -7.35 -7.42 -18.05
C TYR A 79 -7.65 -7.33 -19.54
N ASP A 80 -6.64 -7.49 -20.41
CA ASP A 80 -6.79 -7.41 -21.87
C ASP A 80 -7.79 -8.46 -22.40
N GLN A 81 -7.74 -9.69 -21.87
CA GLN A 81 -8.69 -10.75 -22.24
C GLN A 81 -10.13 -10.42 -21.83
N VAL A 82 -10.33 -9.86 -20.63
CA VAL A 82 -11.65 -9.47 -20.13
C VAL A 82 -12.17 -8.26 -20.89
N ALA A 83 -11.31 -7.26 -21.12
CA ALA A 83 -11.62 -6.06 -21.89
C ALA A 83 -12.09 -6.40 -23.32
N ALA A 84 -11.37 -7.29 -24.02
CA ALA A 84 -11.74 -7.75 -25.36
C ALA A 84 -13.11 -8.47 -25.39
N ARG A 85 -13.52 -9.05 -24.26
CA ARG A 85 -14.78 -9.81 -24.13
C ARG A 85 -15.86 -9.06 -23.35
N TRP A 86 -15.67 -7.79 -23.01
CA TRP A 86 -16.56 -7.04 -22.10
C TRP A 86 -18.03 -7.11 -22.50
N ARG A 87 -18.34 -6.78 -23.77
CA ARG A 87 -19.70 -6.87 -24.33
C ARG A 87 -20.23 -8.30 -24.37
N LYS A 88 -19.37 -9.27 -24.71
CA LYS A 88 -19.75 -10.69 -24.77
C LYS A 88 -20.07 -11.25 -23.38
N LEU A 89 -19.42 -10.75 -22.34
CA LEU A 89 -19.67 -11.12 -20.95
C LEU A 89 -20.92 -10.46 -20.37
N GLY A 90 -21.57 -9.53 -21.09
CA GLY A 90 -22.74 -8.81 -20.60
C GLY A 90 -22.43 -7.84 -19.46
N LEU A 91 -21.17 -7.39 -19.34
CA LEU A 91 -20.77 -6.44 -18.30
C LEU A 91 -21.29 -5.04 -18.66
N PRO A 92 -21.81 -4.28 -17.68
CA PRO A 92 -22.37 -2.96 -17.92
C PRO A 92 -21.27 -1.93 -18.23
N GLY A 93 -21.63 -0.92 -19.03
CA GLY A 93 -20.77 0.24 -19.28
C GLY A 93 -19.57 -0.04 -20.19
N GLU A 94 -18.59 0.85 -20.10
CA GLU A 94 -17.32 0.75 -20.81
C GLU A 94 -16.27 0.02 -19.96
N VAL A 95 -15.21 -0.47 -20.62
CA VAL A 95 -14.11 -1.13 -19.93
C VAL A 95 -13.43 -0.09 -19.02
N PRO A 96 -13.27 -0.35 -17.71
CA PRO A 96 -12.66 0.60 -16.81
C PRO A 96 -11.16 0.73 -17.08
N GLU A 97 -10.65 1.96 -17.08
CA GLU A 97 -9.22 2.20 -17.16
C GLU A 97 -8.52 1.77 -15.86
N VAL A 98 -7.55 0.88 -15.99
CA VAL A 98 -6.74 0.39 -14.86
C VAL A 98 -5.46 1.20 -14.77
N ARG A 99 -5.23 1.78 -13.59
CA ARG A 99 -4.11 2.70 -13.34
C ARG A 99 -2.77 2.00 -13.07
N ALA A 100 -2.81 0.76 -12.61
CA ALA A 100 -1.61 -0.02 -12.30
C ALA A 100 -1.84 -1.51 -12.55
N PHE A 101 -0.89 -2.13 -13.24
CA PHE A 101 -0.84 -3.58 -13.44
C PHE A 101 0.23 -4.20 -12.54
N GLU A 102 0.12 -5.50 -12.32
CA GLU A 102 1.14 -6.30 -11.65
C GLU A 102 2.48 -6.12 -12.39
N GLN A 103 3.49 -5.69 -11.65
CA GLN A 103 4.87 -5.59 -12.13
C GLN A 103 5.66 -6.75 -11.53
N GLU A 104 6.44 -7.45 -12.36
CA GLU A 104 7.34 -8.48 -11.85
C GLU A 104 8.44 -7.84 -11.01
N SER A 105 8.33 -8.00 -9.69
CA SER A 105 9.38 -7.64 -8.74
C SER A 105 10.09 -8.91 -8.26
N LYS A 106 11.42 -8.92 -8.35
CA LYS A 106 12.26 -10.00 -7.82
C LYS A 106 12.35 -9.82 -6.30
N VAL A 107 11.36 -10.34 -5.58
CA VAL A 107 11.35 -10.37 -4.11
C VAL A 107 12.50 -11.29 -3.66
N VAL A 108 13.45 -10.76 -2.89
CA VAL A 108 14.69 -11.47 -2.54
C VAL A 108 14.50 -12.37 -1.30
N TYR A 109 13.47 -12.11 -0.50
CA TYR A 109 13.20 -12.84 0.73
C TYR A 109 11.71 -13.15 0.87
N HIS A 110 11.36 -14.42 0.68
CA HIS A 110 10.22 -15.01 1.38
C HIS A 110 10.74 -15.45 2.74
N GLU A 111 10.46 -14.69 3.80
CA GLU A 111 10.39 -15.37 5.10
C GLU A 111 9.38 -16.51 4.95
N VAL A 112 9.68 -17.63 5.59
CA VAL A 112 9.01 -18.94 5.53
C VAL A 112 7.48 -18.92 5.79
N GLY A 113 6.87 -17.75 5.94
CA GLY A 113 5.43 -17.51 6.10
C GLY A 113 4.68 -17.24 4.79
N GLY A 114 4.97 -17.96 3.70
CA GLY A 114 4.20 -17.83 2.47
C GLY A 114 2.74 -18.19 2.69
N PHE A 115 1.83 -17.22 2.64
CA PHE A 115 0.41 -17.48 2.48
C PHE A 115 0.15 -17.83 1.00
N GLU A 116 0.53 -19.05 0.61
CA GLU A 116 -0.13 -19.70 -0.52
C GLU A 116 -1.51 -20.14 -0.04
N PRO A 117 -2.61 -19.77 -0.73
CA PRO A 117 -3.94 -20.25 -0.38
C PRO A 117 -3.94 -21.78 -0.32
N GLY A 118 -4.04 -22.34 0.89
CA GLY A 118 -4.03 -23.79 1.11
C GLY A 118 -2.70 -24.43 1.52
N LYS A 119 -1.64 -23.66 1.83
CA LYS A 119 -0.46 -24.21 2.52
C LYS A 119 -0.07 -23.34 3.71
N GLN A 120 -0.08 -23.95 4.90
CA GLN A 120 0.46 -23.31 6.09
C GLN A 120 1.94 -23.64 6.26
N PRO A 121 2.75 -22.70 6.77
CA PRO A 121 4.13 -22.98 7.15
C PRO A 121 4.18 -24.11 8.19
N GLY A 122 4.86 -25.22 7.87
CA GLY A 122 5.02 -26.38 8.75
C GLY A 122 4.13 -27.59 8.43
N GLU A 123 3.28 -27.52 7.40
CA GLU A 123 2.52 -28.68 6.93
C GLU A 123 3.42 -29.61 6.10
N GLU A 124 4.10 -30.56 6.76
CA GLU A 124 4.80 -31.64 6.07
C GLU A 124 3.79 -32.40 5.20
N THR A 125 4.01 -32.43 3.88
CA THR A 125 3.23 -33.28 3.00
C THR A 125 3.45 -34.74 3.41
N ALA A 126 2.34 -35.46 3.64
CA ALA A 126 2.34 -36.85 4.13
C ALA A 126 3.16 -37.84 3.28
N THR A 127 3.63 -37.42 2.10
CA THR A 127 4.53 -38.15 1.22
C THR A 127 5.99 -38.22 1.70
N SER A 128 6.48 -37.33 2.58
CA SER A 128 7.90 -37.34 2.98
C SER A 128 8.27 -38.39 4.04
N ARG A 129 7.27 -38.98 4.72
CA ARG A 129 7.50 -39.98 5.79
C ARG A 129 7.83 -41.39 5.29
N LYS A 130 7.68 -41.70 4.00
CA LYS A 130 7.92 -43.05 3.47
C LYS A 130 9.37 -43.37 3.12
N ASP A 131 10.24 -42.37 3.00
CA ASP A 131 11.64 -42.56 2.57
C ASP A 131 12.67 -42.49 3.70
N LYS A 132 12.22 -42.45 4.96
CA LYS A 132 13.11 -42.55 6.15
C LYS A 132 12.82 -43.83 6.93
N LYS A 133 13.13 -44.98 6.32
CA LYS A 133 13.22 -46.25 7.04
C LYS A 133 14.43 -47.04 6.58
#